data_AF-A0AAU4SW08-F1
#
_entry.id   AF-A0AAU4SW08-F1
#
_cell.length_a   1.000
_cell.length_b   1.000
_cell.length_c   1.000
_cell.angle_alpha   90.00
_cell.angle_beta   90.00
_cell.angle_gamma   90.00
#
_symmetry.space_group_name_H-M   'P 1'
#
loop_
_entity.id
_entity.type
_entity.pdbx_description
1 polymer ?
#
loop_
_entity_poly.entity_id
_entity_poly.type
_entity_poly.pdbx_seq_one_letter_code
_entity_poly.pdbx_strand_id
1 'polypeptide(L)'
;MPSGLLSPVLGQTSGTQPGRSVTSTHCDDRIARSLCAGALNVVSLHGCTTSRAGLPDGTQAVLVGGLNTTLKQYLMESLAAVGIQAEDASGSEGLGGVNPANIMNRTLLGQGAQLEITTPLRTVMFGTNTRAGRKNTTTQVFWDVVHAVRQAVGRIEAEQIVA
;
A
#
# COMPACT_ATOMS: atom_id res chain seq x y z
N MET A 1 -8.68 -18.24 -54.59
CA MET A 1 -9.24 -18.14 -53.23
C MET A 1 -8.23 -18.72 -52.24
N PRO A 2 -7.35 -17.92 -51.61
CA PRO A 2 -6.54 -18.42 -50.51
C PRO A 2 -7.28 -18.21 -49.18
N SER A 3 -7.30 -19.28 -48.38
CA SER A 3 -7.83 -19.37 -47.04
C SER A 3 -7.00 -18.51 -46.06
N GLY A 4 -7.69 -17.69 -45.28
CA GLY A 4 -7.08 -16.87 -44.23
C GLY A 4 -6.67 -17.71 -43.02
N LEU A 5 -5.39 -17.59 -42.63
CA LEU A 5 -4.91 -18.01 -41.33
C LEU A 5 -5.50 -17.08 -40.26
N LEU A 6 -6.32 -17.65 -39.37
CA LEU A 6 -6.68 -17.03 -38.10
C LEU A 6 -5.46 -17.06 -37.17
N SER A 7 -4.85 -15.89 -36.93
CA SER A 7 -3.92 -15.72 -35.82
C SER A 7 -4.67 -15.84 -34.49
N PRO A 8 -4.22 -16.65 -33.52
CA PRO A 8 -4.85 -16.71 -32.22
C PRO A 8 -4.57 -15.42 -31.44
N VAL A 9 -5.64 -14.83 -30.90
CA VAL A 9 -5.58 -13.74 -29.94
C VAL A 9 -4.82 -14.24 -28.71
N LEU A 10 -3.58 -13.77 -28.56
CA LEU A 10 -2.79 -13.89 -27.34
C LEU A 10 -3.61 -13.30 -26.18
N GLY A 11 -4.03 -14.16 -25.26
CA GLY A 11 -4.66 -13.75 -24.01
C GLY A 11 -3.71 -12.84 -23.24
N GLN A 12 -4.06 -11.56 -23.11
CA GLN A 12 -3.30 -10.62 -22.30
C GLN A 12 -3.50 -10.97 -20.83
N THR A 13 -2.52 -11.62 -20.22
CA THR A 13 -2.39 -11.68 -18.76
C THR A 13 -1.96 -10.28 -18.29
N SER A 14 -2.88 -9.54 -17.66
CA SER A 14 -2.59 -8.20 -17.15
C SER A 14 -1.73 -8.28 -15.87
N GLY A 15 -0.42 -8.49 -16.04
CA GLY A 15 0.58 -8.14 -15.03
C GLY A 15 0.73 -6.62 -14.90
N THR A 16 1.44 -6.16 -13.87
CA THR A 16 1.84 -4.75 -13.74
C THR A 16 2.53 -4.29 -15.02
N GLN A 17 1.99 -3.28 -15.72
CA GLN A 17 2.64 -2.74 -16.91
C GLN A 17 3.93 -2.01 -16.48
N PRO A 18 5.12 -2.45 -16.94
CA PRO A 18 6.36 -1.72 -16.69
C PRO A 18 6.22 -0.30 -17.25
N GLY A 19 6.68 0.71 -16.51
CA GLY A 19 6.65 2.12 -16.95
C GLY A 19 5.45 2.95 -16.48
N ARG A 20 4.52 2.38 -15.69
CA ARG A 20 3.40 3.13 -15.07
C ARG A 20 3.61 3.48 -13.59
N SER A 21 4.72 3.07 -12.99
CA SER A 21 5.04 3.41 -11.60
C SER A 21 5.80 4.74 -11.56
N VAL A 22 5.20 5.76 -10.94
CA VAL A 22 5.88 7.01 -10.58
C VAL A 22 6.25 6.88 -9.11
N THR A 23 7.51 7.17 -8.77
CA THR A 23 7.96 7.14 -7.37
C THR A 23 7.19 8.19 -6.56
N SER A 24 6.87 7.90 -5.29
CA SER A 24 5.98 8.73 -4.48
C SER A 24 6.49 10.17 -4.29
N THR A 25 7.80 10.39 -4.32
CA THR A 25 8.44 11.71 -4.26
C THR A 25 8.30 12.51 -5.55
N HIS A 26 7.98 11.85 -6.67
CA HIS A 26 7.76 12.46 -7.98
C HIS A 26 6.29 12.39 -8.43
N CYS A 27 5.37 11.94 -7.56
CA CYS A 27 3.96 11.95 -7.86
C CYS A 27 3.44 13.39 -7.81
N ASP A 28 3.24 13.98 -8.99
CA ASP A 28 2.78 15.35 -9.20
C ASP A 28 1.35 15.43 -9.76
N ASP A 29 0.63 14.31 -9.75
CA ASP A 29 -0.79 14.26 -10.12
C ASP A 29 -1.58 15.32 -9.33
N ARG A 30 -2.23 16.23 -10.06
CA ARG A 30 -2.87 17.40 -9.46
C ARG A 30 -4.00 17.03 -8.52
N ILE A 31 -4.71 15.93 -8.78
CA ILE A 31 -5.81 15.46 -7.94
C ILE A 31 -5.25 14.82 -6.68
N ALA A 32 -4.28 13.91 -6.81
CA ALA A 32 -3.63 13.29 -5.65
C ALA A 32 -3.01 14.34 -4.72
N ARG A 33 -2.35 15.35 -5.30
CA ARG A 33 -1.81 16.49 -4.55
C ARG A 33 -2.89 17.29 -3.84
N SER A 34 -3.99 17.61 -4.50
CA SER A 34 -5.09 18.36 -3.89
C SER A 34 -5.74 17.58 -2.75
N LEU A 35 -5.91 16.26 -2.90
CA LEU A 35 -6.49 15.39 -1.87
C LEU A 35 -5.57 15.31 -0.65
N CYS A 36 -4.27 15.11 -0.85
CA CYS A 36 -3.31 15.08 0.27
C CYS A 36 -3.25 16.43 0.97
N ALA A 37 -3.16 17.53 0.21
CA ALA A 37 -3.06 18.88 0.77
C ALA A 37 -4.30 19.32 1.57
N GLY A 38 -5.46 18.70 1.33
CA GLY A 38 -6.70 18.94 2.08
C GLY A 38 -6.92 18.01 3.27
N ALA A 39 -6.04 17.02 3.49
CA ALA A 39 -6.19 16.02 4.54
C ALA A 39 -5.25 16.30 5.72
N LEU A 40 -5.68 15.95 6.94
CA LEU A 40 -4.81 15.90 8.12
C LEU A 40 -3.92 14.66 8.10
N ASN A 41 -4.52 13.51 7.79
CA ASN A 41 -3.86 12.21 7.76
C ASN A 41 -4.00 11.59 6.37
N VAL A 42 -2.91 10.99 5.89
CA VAL A 42 -2.90 10.18 4.66
C VAL A 42 -2.21 8.87 4.97
N VAL A 43 -2.80 7.77 4.50
CA VAL A 43 -2.18 6.44 4.45
C VAL A 43 -1.96 6.06 2.99
N SER A 44 -0.71 5.92 2.53
CA SER A 44 -0.41 5.40 1.19
C SER A 44 -0.25 3.88 1.20
N LEU A 45 -0.71 3.23 0.14
CA LEU A 45 -0.63 1.78 -0.05
C LEU A 45 0.32 1.45 -1.20
N HIS A 46 1.34 0.66 -0.90
CA HIS A 46 2.38 0.22 -1.82
C HIS A 46 2.55 -1.29 -1.74
N GLY A 47 3.33 -1.84 -2.68
CA GLY A 47 3.67 -3.25 -2.71
C GLY A 47 5.15 -3.44 -2.94
N CYS A 48 5.77 -4.30 -2.14
CA CYS A 48 7.18 -4.63 -2.23
C CYS A 48 7.39 -6.15 -2.41
N THR A 49 8.59 -6.54 -2.82
CA THR A 49 9.06 -7.94 -2.70
C THR A 49 9.67 -8.15 -1.32
N THR A 50 9.75 -9.40 -0.87
CA THR A 50 10.48 -9.79 0.35
C THR A 50 11.95 -9.35 0.28
N SER A 51 12.60 -9.51 -0.87
CA SER A 51 13.96 -9.03 -1.10
C SER A 51 14.11 -7.51 -0.94
N ARG A 52 13.17 -6.72 -1.46
CA ARG A 52 13.15 -5.26 -1.28
C ARG A 52 12.95 -4.85 0.17
N ALA A 53 12.23 -5.66 0.93
CA ALA A 53 11.98 -5.49 2.36
C ALA A 53 13.12 -5.99 3.26
N GLY A 54 14.14 -6.66 2.72
CA GLY A 54 15.17 -7.31 3.53
C GLY A 54 14.65 -8.50 4.34
N LEU A 55 13.54 -9.12 3.90
CA LEU A 55 12.89 -10.25 4.56
C LEU A 55 13.14 -11.56 3.81
N PRO A 56 13.09 -12.72 4.51
CA PRO A 56 13.14 -14.03 3.86
C PRO A 56 12.06 -14.20 2.78
N ASP A 57 12.34 -15.06 1.81
CA ASP A 57 11.36 -15.39 0.77
C ASP A 57 10.11 -16.05 1.37
N GLY A 58 8.94 -15.63 0.88
CA GLY A 58 7.66 -16.09 1.39
C GLY A 58 7.13 -15.33 2.61
N THR A 59 7.89 -14.43 3.22
CA THR A 59 7.42 -13.64 4.38
C THR A 59 6.21 -12.78 4.02
N GLN A 60 5.11 -12.99 4.76
CA GLN A 60 3.89 -12.22 4.69
C GLN A 60 3.95 -11.11 5.75
N ALA A 61 4.26 -9.88 5.31
CA ALA A 61 4.43 -8.77 6.23
C ALA A 61 3.99 -7.45 5.59
N VAL A 62 3.81 -6.45 6.44
CA VAL A 62 3.64 -5.06 6.07
C VAL A 62 4.77 -4.25 6.68
N LEU A 63 5.51 -3.50 5.85
CA LEU A 63 6.47 -2.53 6.36
C LEU A 63 5.75 -1.19 6.51
N VAL A 64 5.78 -0.61 7.70
CA VAL A 64 5.04 0.59 8.06
C VAL A 64 6.02 1.75 8.22
N GLY A 65 5.86 2.79 7.41
CA GLY A 65 6.71 3.98 7.41
C GLY A 65 5.92 5.28 7.49
N GLY A 66 6.59 6.39 7.18
CA GLY A 66 6.03 7.73 7.14
C GLY A 66 6.45 8.64 8.29
N LEU A 67 6.11 9.92 8.16
CA LEU A 67 6.45 10.96 9.14
C LEU A 67 5.44 11.06 10.29
N ASN A 68 4.21 10.56 10.12
CA ASN A 68 3.21 10.55 11.18
C ASN A 68 3.47 9.36 12.12
N THR A 69 4.30 9.58 13.14
CA THR A 69 4.76 8.53 14.06
C THR A 69 3.62 7.91 14.87
N THR A 70 2.64 8.71 15.30
CA THR A 70 1.45 8.22 16.01
C THR A 70 0.61 7.29 15.12
N LEU A 71 0.30 7.71 13.89
CA LEU A 71 -0.45 6.87 12.95
C LEU A 71 0.31 5.60 12.60
N LYS A 72 1.64 5.70 12.41
CA LYS A 72 2.52 4.55 12.19
C LYS A 72 2.40 3.54 13.33
N GLN A 73 2.48 4.00 14.57
CA GLN A 73 2.33 3.13 15.74
C GLN A 73 0.95 2.46 15.78
N TYR A 74 -0.14 3.21 15.54
CA TYR A 74 -1.49 2.64 15.53
C TYR A 74 -1.69 1.61 14.43
N LEU A 75 -1.08 1.82 13.26
CA LEU A 75 -1.08 0.85 12.17
C LEU A 75 -0.36 -0.43 12.58
N MET A 76 0.85 -0.33 13.15
CA MET A 76 1.61 -1.50 13.60
C MET A 76 0.86 -2.29 14.68
N GLU A 77 0.33 -1.62 15.70
CA GLU A 77 -0.47 -2.24 16.76
C GLU A 77 -1.71 -2.94 16.21
N SER A 78 -2.46 -2.27 15.33
CA SER A 78 -3.71 -2.80 14.79
C SER A 78 -3.48 -3.98 13.84
N LEU A 79 -2.39 -3.97 13.08
CA LEU A 79 -1.98 -5.08 12.21
C LEU A 79 -1.56 -6.29 13.04
N ALA A 80 -0.73 -6.08 14.08
CA ALA A 80 -0.32 -7.13 14.98
C ALA A 80 -1.51 -7.78 15.71
N ALA A 81 -2.51 -6.98 16.11
CA ALA A 81 -3.71 -7.45 16.78
C ALA A 81 -4.57 -8.41 15.93
N VAL A 82 -4.48 -8.32 14.60
CA VAL A 82 -5.15 -9.24 13.66
C VAL A 82 -4.21 -10.33 13.13
N GLY A 83 -3.03 -10.50 13.75
CA GLY A 83 -2.06 -11.54 13.38
C GLY A 83 -1.24 -11.25 12.12
N ILE A 84 -1.23 -10.01 11.63
CA ILE A 84 -0.40 -9.60 10.49
C ILE A 84 0.95 -9.08 10.99
N GLN A 85 2.04 -9.67 10.51
CA GLN A 85 3.40 -9.18 10.82
C GLN A 85 3.58 -7.75 10.29
N ALA A 86 3.95 -6.83 11.17
CA ALA A 86 4.19 -5.43 10.86
C ALA A 86 5.59 -5.02 11.33
N GLU A 87 6.38 -4.46 10.42
CA GLU A 87 7.78 -4.06 10.66
C GLU A 87 7.94 -2.55 10.50
N ASP A 88 8.76 -1.91 11.33
CA ASP A 88 9.07 -0.49 11.17
C ASP A 88 9.98 -0.27 9.96
N ALA A 89 9.50 0.51 9.00
CA ALA A 89 10.21 0.81 7.75
C ALA A 89 11.06 2.09 7.83
N SER A 90 11.05 2.85 8.93
CA SER A 90 11.67 4.20 8.98
C SER A 90 13.16 4.19 8.60
N GLY A 91 13.90 3.11 8.88
CA GLY A 91 15.30 2.93 8.47
C GLY A 91 15.51 2.29 7.09
N SER A 92 14.44 1.86 6.42
CA SER A 92 14.52 1.14 5.15
C SER A 92 14.65 2.10 3.97
N GLU A 93 15.76 1.99 3.25
CA GLU A 93 16.02 2.82 2.06
C GLU A 93 14.94 2.60 0.98
N GLY A 94 14.25 3.68 0.63
CA GLY A 94 13.20 3.68 -0.40
C GLY A 94 11.84 3.12 0.05
N LEU A 95 11.72 2.50 1.23
CA LEU A 95 10.45 1.97 1.76
C LEU A 95 9.93 2.75 2.98
N GLY A 96 10.79 3.51 3.66
CA GLY A 96 10.43 4.18 4.90
C GLY A 96 9.48 5.37 4.76
N GLY A 97 9.29 5.90 3.56
CA GLY A 97 8.34 6.99 3.32
C GLY A 97 8.66 8.30 4.06
N VAL A 98 9.87 8.48 4.59
CA VAL A 98 10.23 9.61 5.45
C VAL A 98 10.62 10.90 4.71
N ASN A 99 10.70 10.87 3.37
CA ASN A 99 11.00 12.08 2.60
C ASN A 99 9.79 13.04 2.64
N PRO A 100 9.93 14.31 3.05
CA PRO A 100 8.83 15.29 3.05
C PRO A 100 8.19 15.51 1.67
N ALA A 101 8.92 15.25 0.57
CA ALA A 101 8.40 15.33 -0.79
C ALA A 101 7.55 14.11 -1.19
N ASN A 102 7.55 13.01 -0.41
CA ASN A 102 6.63 11.90 -0.63
C ASN A 102 5.20 12.43 -0.56
N ILE A 103 4.39 12.16 -1.58
CA ILE A 103 3.03 12.67 -1.73
C ILE A 103 2.18 12.50 -0.45
N MET A 104 2.34 11.39 0.28
CA MET A 104 1.58 11.15 1.51
C MET A 104 1.97 12.04 2.70
N ASN A 105 3.15 12.67 2.68
CA ASN A 105 3.56 13.65 3.68
C ASN A 105 3.14 15.08 3.33
N ARG A 106 2.52 15.30 2.16
CA ARG A 106 2.09 16.63 1.70
C ARG A 106 0.69 16.95 2.20
N THR A 107 0.48 16.74 3.50
CA THR A 107 -0.77 16.96 4.23
C THR A 107 -0.77 18.32 4.92
N LEU A 108 -1.90 18.70 5.53
CA LEU A 108 -1.98 19.89 6.38
C LEU A 108 -0.99 19.83 7.56
N LEU A 109 -0.63 18.62 8.01
CA LEU A 109 0.31 18.39 9.10
C LEU A 109 1.75 18.15 8.61
N GLY A 110 1.99 18.09 7.30
CA GLY A 110 3.31 17.77 6.74
C GLY A 110 3.76 16.32 6.99
N GLN A 111 2.81 15.44 7.32
CA GLN A 111 3.08 14.06 7.72
C GLN A 111 2.00 13.07 7.27
N GLY A 112 2.41 11.87 6.90
CA GLY A 112 1.54 10.74 6.58
C GLY A 112 2.17 9.40 6.99
N ALA A 113 1.46 8.31 6.74
CA ALA A 113 1.92 6.95 6.97
C ALA A 113 1.87 6.12 5.67
N GLN A 114 2.80 5.17 5.52
CA GLN A 114 2.92 4.33 4.32
C GLN A 114 2.91 2.86 4.70
N LEU A 115 2.19 2.05 3.93
CA LEU A 115 2.21 0.59 4.01
C LEU A 115 2.86 0.01 2.76
N GLU A 116 3.94 -0.73 2.93
CA GLU A 116 4.58 -1.55 1.89
C GLU A 116 4.20 -3.02 2.12
N ILE A 117 3.28 -3.54 1.31
CA ILE A 117 2.69 -4.87 1.52
C ILE A 117 3.44 -5.90 0.67
N THR A 118 4.04 -6.90 1.31
CA THR A 118 4.86 -7.89 0.60
C THR A 118 4.04 -8.70 -0.42
N THR A 119 4.68 -9.13 -1.52
CA THR A 119 4.04 -9.98 -2.53
C THR A 119 3.37 -11.23 -1.94
N PRO A 120 3.99 -11.99 -1.01
CA PRO A 120 3.34 -13.13 -0.36
C PRO A 120 2.03 -12.75 0.35
N LEU A 121 2.02 -11.66 1.12
CA LEU A 121 0.80 -11.21 1.81
C LEU A 121 -0.28 -10.80 0.81
N ARG A 122 0.05 -9.98 -0.20
CA ARG A 122 -0.91 -9.60 -1.26
C ARG A 122 -1.45 -10.78 -2.04
N THR A 123 -0.69 -11.88 -2.15
CA THR A 123 -1.16 -13.10 -2.82
C THR A 123 -2.24 -13.80 -2.02
N VAL A 124 -2.09 -13.95 -0.70
CA VAL A 124 -3.08 -14.64 0.14
C VAL A 124 -4.32 -13.79 0.47
N MET A 125 -4.26 -12.47 0.25
CA MET A 125 -5.43 -11.58 0.37
C MET A 125 -6.53 -11.89 -0.66
N PHE A 126 -6.24 -12.67 -1.71
CA PHE A 126 -7.22 -12.97 -2.76
C PHE A 126 -7.18 -14.45 -3.17
N GLY A 127 -8.35 -15.07 -3.33
CA GLY A 127 -8.46 -16.41 -3.90
C GLY A 127 -7.95 -16.46 -5.35
N THR A 128 -8.25 -15.43 -6.13
CA THR A 128 -7.69 -15.24 -7.47
C THR A 128 -7.03 -13.86 -7.58
N ASN A 129 -5.71 -13.81 -7.36
CA ASN A 129 -4.94 -12.56 -7.38
C ASN A 129 -4.61 -12.05 -8.81
N THR A 130 -5.65 -11.82 -9.61
CA THR A 130 -5.57 -11.13 -10.91
C THR A 130 -6.34 -9.82 -10.85
N ARG A 131 -6.10 -8.91 -11.80
CA ARG A 131 -6.83 -7.62 -11.86
C ARG A 131 -8.36 -7.81 -11.83
N ALA A 132 -8.88 -8.78 -12.58
CA ALA A 132 -10.30 -9.08 -12.63
C ALA A 132 -10.80 -9.85 -11.40
N GLY A 133 -9.96 -10.73 -10.82
CA GLY A 133 -10.33 -11.59 -9.70
C GLY A 133 -10.38 -10.87 -8.36
N ARG A 134 -9.48 -9.91 -8.11
CA ARG A 134 -9.34 -9.27 -6.78
C ARG A 134 -10.63 -8.64 -6.24
N LYS A 135 -11.47 -8.07 -7.10
CA LYS A 135 -12.74 -7.44 -6.69
C LYS A 135 -13.79 -8.40 -6.13
N ASN A 136 -13.68 -9.70 -6.45
CA ASN A 136 -14.71 -10.70 -6.15
C ASN A 136 -14.17 -11.89 -5.34
N THR A 137 -12.89 -11.89 -4.99
CA THR A 137 -12.24 -13.05 -4.35
C THR A 137 -11.43 -12.65 -3.11
N THR A 138 -11.84 -11.59 -2.41
CA THR A 138 -11.17 -11.20 -1.15
C THR A 138 -11.27 -12.33 -0.12
N THR A 139 -10.16 -12.59 0.56
CA THR A 139 -10.11 -13.57 1.66
C THR A 139 -10.28 -12.88 3.01
N GLN A 140 -10.31 -13.66 4.10
CA GLN A 140 -10.33 -13.09 5.45
C GLN A 140 -9.09 -12.21 5.70
N VAL A 141 -7.90 -12.62 5.23
CA VAL A 141 -6.66 -11.85 5.35
C VAL A 141 -6.78 -10.44 4.75
N PHE A 142 -7.51 -10.29 3.63
CA PHE A 142 -7.79 -8.96 3.08
C PHE A 142 -8.59 -8.11 4.05
N TRP A 143 -9.65 -8.68 4.62
CA TRP A 143 -10.53 -7.98 5.55
C TRP A 143 -9.86 -7.67 6.89
N ASP A 144 -8.94 -8.52 7.35
CA ASP A 144 -8.14 -8.29 8.55
C ASP A 144 -7.22 -7.07 8.37
N VAL A 145 -6.53 -6.96 7.22
CA VAL A 145 -5.73 -5.77 6.89
C VAL A 145 -6.62 -4.52 6.78
N VAL A 146 -7.78 -4.61 6.13
CA VAL A 146 -8.72 -3.48 6.04
C VAL A 146 -9.23 -3.06 7.42
N HIS A 147 -9.56 -4.01 8.28
CA HIS A 147 -10.00 -3.75 9.64
C HIS A 147 -8.90 -3.04 10.45
N ALA A 148 -7.68 -3.56 10.42
CA ALA A 148 -6.54 -2.99 11.11
C ALA A 148 -6.27 -1.54 10.67
N VAL A 149 -6.26 -1.27 9.36
CA VAL A 149 -6.03 0.10 8.85
C VAL A 149 -7.15 1.05 9.28
N ARG A 150 -8.41 0.62 9.20
CA ARG A 150 -9.56 1.43 9.64
C ARG A 150 -9.53 1.72 11.13
N GLN A 151 -9.14 0.74 11.95
CA GLN A 151 -8.98 0.93 13.40
C GLN A 151 -7.90 1.98 13.70
N ALA A 152 -6.75 1.90 13.04
CA ALA A 152 -5.67 2.88 13.21
C ALA A 152 -6.08 4.31 12.81
N VAL A 153 -6.79 4.44 11.68
CA VAL A 153 -7.32 5.72 11.22
C VAL A 153 -8.36 6.26 12.20
N GLY A 154 -9.32 5.43 12.62
CA GLY A 154 -10.35 5.85 13.59
C GLY A 154 -9.76 6.27 14.94
N ARG A 155 -8.71 5.59 15.42
CA ARG A 155 -7.98 5.97 16.64
C ARG A 155 -7.35 7.35 16.52
N ILE A 156 -6.61 7.62 15.44
CA ILE A 156 -5.95 8.92 15.31
C ILE A 156 -6.95 10.07 15.11
N GLU A 157 -8.04 9.83 14.38
CA GLU A 157 -9.09 10.84 14.18
C GLU A 157 -9.86 11.15 15.47
N ALA A 158 -10.05 10.17 16.35
CA ALA A 158 -10.69 10.38 17.65
C ALA A 158 -9.85 11.20 18.64
N GLU A 159 -8.52 11.15 18.50
CA GLU A 159 -7.57 11.81 19.41
C GLU A 159 -7.04 13.14 18.87
N GLN A 160 -7.14 13.39 17.56
CA GLN A 160 -6.70 14.64 16.95
C GLN A 160 -7.69 15.77 17.24
N ILE A 161 -7.34 16.59 18.24
CA ILE A 161 -8.01 17.86 18.48
C ILE A 161 -7.55 18.86 17.40
N VAL A 162 -8.46 19.23 16.51
CA VAL A 162 -8.23 20.31 15.53
C VAL A 162 -8.52 21.63 16.24
N ALA A 163 -7.48 22.42 16.49
CA ALA A 163 -7.56 23.77 17.04
C ALA A 163 -7.83 24.81 15.94
#